data_AF-A0A2W4WT21-F1
#
_entry.id   AF-A0A2W4WT21-F1
#
_cell.length_a   1.000
_cell.length_b   1.000
_cell.length_c   1.000
_cell.angle_alpha   90.00
_cell.angle_beta   90.00
_cell.angle_gamma   90.00
#
_symmetry.space_group_name_H-M   'P 1'
#
loop_
_entity.id
_entity.type
_entity.pdbx_description
1 polymer ?
#
loop_
_entity_poly.entity_id
_entity_poly.type
_entity_poly.pdbx_seq_one_letter_code
_entity_poly.pdbx_strand_id
1 'polypeptide(L)'
;MMTLTLDMRSADLALSEADFYRLCQANRDLRLELTAKGQLILMPPTGWETGNRNIGLASQVDNWARQDGSGLAFDSSTGFRLPDGAIRSPDVAWVLKSRIEAINPDPSKFLP
;
A
#
# COMPACT_ATOMS: atom_id res chain seq x y z
N MET A 1 -4.61 13.96 -9.23
CA MET A 1 -5.53 13.22 -8.36
C MET A 1 -5.62 13.96 -7.04
N MET A 2 -6.80 14.38 -6.59
CA MET A 2 -6.96 14.99 -5.26
C MET A 2 -7.22 13.88 -4.25
N THR A 3 -6.40 13.81 -3.21
CA THR A 3 -6.60 12.89 -2.10
C THR A 3 -7.42 13.59 -1.01
N LEU A 4 -8.27 12.83 -0.32
CA LEU A 4 -8.95 13.34 0.87
C LEU A 4 -8.18 12.84 2.08
N THR A 5 -7.72 13.75 2.93
CA THR A 5 -7.03 13.43 4.18
C THR A 5 -7.91 13.83 5.36
N LEU A 6 -8.14 12.88 6.27
CA LEU A 6 -8.88 13.10 7.50
C LEU A 6 -7.91 13.04 8.69
N ASP A 7 -7.83 14.13 9.47
CA ASP A 7 -7.06 14.12 10.71
C ASP A 7 -7.89 13.53 11.85
N MET A 8 -7.79 12.22 12.00
CA MET A 8 -8.55 11.45 13.00
C MET A 8 -8.23 11.85 14.44
N ARG A 9 -7.06 12.46 14.69
CA ARG A 9 -6.66 12.90 16.05
C ARG A 9 -7.45 14.11 16.51
N SER A 10 -7.95 14.93 15.59
CA SER A 10 -8.82 16.06 15.94
C SER A 10 -10.14 15.64 16.60
N ALA A 11 -10.48 14.34 16.50
CA ALA A 11 -11.65 13.72 17.09
C ALA A 11 -11.30 12.60 18.09
N ASP A 12 -10.07 12.55 18.60
CA ASP A 12 -9.57 11.50 19.52
C ASP A 12 -9.65 10.05 18.97
N LEU A 13 -9.69 9.88 17.64
CA LEU A 13 -9.80 8.59 16.95
C LEU A 13 -8.43 8.09 16.42
N ALA A 14 -7.40 8.07 17.27
CA ALA A 14 -6.10 7.53 16.87
C ALA A 14 -6.22 6.03 16.55
N LEU A 15 -6.08 5.66 15.28
CA LEU A 15 -6.17 4.27 14.84
C LEU A 15 -4.88 3.53 15.17
N SER A 16 -4.98 2.41 15.88
CA SER A 16 -3.89 1.43 15.89
C SER A 16 -3.79 0.77 14.51
N GLU A 17 -2.66 0.12 14.22
CA GLU A 17 -2.52 -0.67 13.00
C GLU A 17 -3.60 -1.75 12.88
N ALA A 18 -3.96 -2.40 13.99
CA ALA A 18 -5.00 -3.42 14.00
C ALA A 18 -6.38 -2.83 13.68
N ASP A 19 -6.68 -1.64 14.18
CA ASP A 19 -7.92 -0.93 13.86
C ASP A 19 -7.94 -0.49 12.40
N PHE A 20 -6.84 0.06 11.91
CA PHE A 20 -6.71 0.45 10.52
C PHE A 20 -6.84 -0.76 9.58
N TYR A 21 -6.20 -1.89 9.89
CA TYR A 21 -6.37 -3.11 9.11
C TYR A 21 -7.83 -3.58 9.09
N ARG A 22 -8.53 -3.57 10.23
CA ARG A 22 -9.97 -3.89 10.27
C ARG A 22 -10.80 -2.92 9.44
N LEU A 23 -10.47 -1.62 9.46
CA LEU A 23 -11.13 -0.62 8.63
C LEU A 23 -10.95 -0.93 7.14
N CYS A 24 -9.74 -1.27 6.69
CA CYS A 24 -9.48 -1.69 5.32
C CYS A 24 -10.25 -2.96 4.95
N GLN A 25 -10.31 -3.96 5.86
CA GLN A 25 -11.05 -5.20 5.62
C GLN A 25 -12.56 -4.99 5.53
N ALA A 26 -13.11 -4.03 6.28
CA ALA A 26 -14.52 -3.67 6.22
C ALA A 26 -14.87 -2.85 4.96
N ASN A 27 -13.90 -2.19 4.35
CA ASN A 27 -14.08 -1.29 3.21
C ASN A 27 -13.15 -1.67 2.05
N ARG A 28 -13.23 -2.91 1.58
CA ARG A 28 -12.29 -3.49 0.59
C ARG A 28 -12.27 -2.75 -0.75
N ASP A 29 -13.35 -2.06 -1.09
CA ASP A 29 -13.46 -1.27 -2.32
C ASP A 29 -12.76 0.09 -2.22
N LEU A 30 -12.35 0.50 -1.00
CA LEU A 30 -11.62 1.73 -0.76
C LEU A 30 -10.12 1.47 -0.66
N ARG A 31 -9.32 2.27 -1.37
CA ARG A 31 -7.87 2.31 -1.16
C ARG A 31 -7.56 3.30 -0.03
N LEU A 32 -7.35 2.75 1.16
CA LEU A 32 -7.05 3.50 2.37
C LEU A 32 -5.55 3.45 2.67
N GLU A 33 -4.99 4.57 3.12
CA GLU A 33 -3.62 4.67 3.64
C GLU A 33 -3.61 5.40 4.99
N LEU A 34 -2.53 5.23 5.75
CA LEU A 34 -2.38 5.85 7.08
C LEU A 34 -1.04 6.55 7.21
N THR A 35 -1.01 7.86 7.42
CA THR A 35 0.26 8.58 7.62
C THR A 35 0.95 8.18 8.92
N ALA A 36 2.27 8.42 9.01
CA ALA A 36 3.01 8.24 10.26
C ALA A 36 2.45 9.10 11.42
N LYS A 37 1.70 10.15 11.10
CA LYS A 37 0.99 11.00 12.07
C LYS A 37 -0.41 10.47 12.43
N GLY A 38 -0.82 9.32 11.91
CA GLY A 38 -2.14 8.73 12.14
C GLY A 38 -3.27 9.38 11.35
N GLN A 39 -2.98 10.08 10.25
CA GLN A 39 -4.00 10.68 9.39
C GLN A 39 -4.46 9.65 8.36
N LEU A 40 -5.78 9.50 8.21
CA LEU A 40 -6.37 8.59 7.23
C LEU A 40 -6.40 9.27 5.86
N ILE A 41 -5.83 8.63 4.86
CA ILE A 41 -5.87 9.08 3.47
C ILE A 41 -6.80 8.16 2.69
N LEU A 42 -7.76 8.77 2.00
CA LEU A 42 -8.63 8.09 1.05
C LEU A 42 -8.11 8.38 -0.35
N MET A 43 -7.69 7.32 -1.03
CA MET A 43 -7.30 7.37 -2.42
C MET A 43 -8.52 7.04 -3.27
N PRO A 44 -9.10 8.01 -4.02
CA PRO A 44 -10.20 7.70 -4.92
C PRO A 44 -9.76 6.72 -6.02
N PRO A 45 -10.69 6.15 -6.81
CA PRO A 45 -10.33 5.44 -8.02
C PRO A 45 -9.54 6.34 -8.98
N THR A 46 -8.55 5.77 -9.66
CA THR A 46 -7.78 6.51 -10.66
C THR A 46 -8.56 6.67 -11.97
N GLY A 47 -8.31 7.74 -12.71
CA GLY A 47 -8.88 7.93 -14.04
C GLY A 47 -8.24 6.99 -15.07
N TRP A 48 -8.95 6.70 -16.17
CA TRP A 48 -8.52 5.70 -17.17
C TRP A 48 -7.11 5.95 -17.74
N GLU A 49 -6.71 7.21 -17.97
CA GLU A 49 -5.39 7.56 -18.51
C GLU A 49 -4.28 7.22 -17.50
N THR A 50 -4.49 7.59 -16.24
CA THR A 50 -3.57 7.25 -15.16
C THR A 50 -3.53 5.74 -14.94
N GLY A 51 -4.68 5.05 -15.02
CA GLY A 51 -4.76 3.59 -14.98
C GLY A 51 -3.93 2.94 -16.09
N ASN A 52 -4.05 3.42 -17.33
CA ASN A 52 -3.28 2.92 -18.47
C ASN A 52 -1.76 3.13 -18.29
N ARG A 53 -1.36 4.28 -17.72
CA ARG A 53 0.05 4.54 -17.40
C ARG A 53 0.54 3.62 -16.28
N ASN A 54 -0.25 3.44 -15.22
CA ASN A 54 0.11 2.64 -14.07
C ASN A 54 0.26 1.16 -14.43
N ILE A 55 -0.65 0.60 -15.25
CA ILE A 55 -0.51 -0.79 -15.72
C ILE A 55 0.73 -0.97 -16.61
N GLY A 56 1.05 0.01 -17.46
CA GLY A 56 2.27 -0.03 -18.27
C GLY A 56 3.55 0.01 -17.43
N LEU A 57 3.55 0.79 -16.34
CA LEU A 57 4.66 0.85 -15.39
C LEU A 57 4.79 -0.47 -14.60
N ALA A 58 3.68 -0.95 -14.02
CA ALA A 58 3.64 -2.19 -13.26
C ALA A 58 4.11 -3.39 -14.09
N SER A 59 3.68 -3.48 -15.36
CA SER A 59 4.09 -4.55 -16.27
C SER A 59 5.59 -4.54 -16.55
N GLN A 60 6.20 -3.37 -16.73
CA GLN A 60 7.65 -3.26 -16.93
C GLN A 60 8.43 -3.71 -15.69
N VAL A 61 8.00 -3.29 -14.50
CA VAL A 61 8.63 -3.67 -13.24
C VAL A 61 8.48 -5.17 -12.97
N ASP A 62 7.29 -5.74 -13.18
CA ASP A 62 7.07 -7.18 -13.00
C ASP A 62 7.92 -8.01 -13.98
N ASN A 63 7.95 -7.63 -15.26
CA ASN A 63 8.78 -8.31 -16.26
C ASN A 63 10.27 -8.27 -15.90
N TRP A 64 10.77 -7.10 -15.50
CA TRP A 64 12.15 -6.97 -15.05
C TRP A 64 12.42 -7.81 -13.79
N ALA A 65 11.55 -7.75 -12.78
CA ALA A 65 11.70 -8.49 -11.52
C ALA A 65 11.72 -10.00 -11.74
N ARG A 66 10.90 -10.52 -12.67
CA ARG A 66 10.92 -11.94 -13.06
C ARG A 66 12.20 -12.36 -13.78
N GLN A 67 12.74 -11.48 -14.64
CA GLN A 67 14.00 -11.74 -15.35
C GLN A 67 15.21 -11.69 -14.42
N ASP A 68 15.25 -10.70 -13.53
CA ASP A 68 16.32 -10.51 -12.55
C ASP A 68 16.28 -11.58 -11.43
N GLY A 69 15.08 -11.99 -11.01
CA GLY A 69 14.87 -13.08 -10.07
C GLY A 69 15.21 -12.77 -8.61
N SER A 70 15.69 -11.56 -8.28
CA SER A 70 16.08 -11.22 -6.91
C SER A 70 14.93 -10.73 -6.02
N GLY A 71 13.75 -10.47 -6.59
CA GLY A 71 12.61 -9.92 -5.82
C GLY A 71 11.24 -10.12 -6.46
N LEU A 72 10.24 -9.56 -5.78
CA LEU A 72 8.82 -9.63 -6.16
C LEU A 72 8.29 -8.22 -6.43
N ALA A 73 7.54 -8.06 -7.51
CA ALA A 73 6.78 -6.85 -7.79
C ALA A 73 5.36 -6.94 -7.21
N PHE A 74 4.81 -5.80 -6.84
CA PHE A 74 3.49 -5.66 -6.22
C PHE A 74 2.68 -4.58 -6.93
N ASP A 75 1.37 -4.81 -6.99
CA ASP A 75 0.42 -3.94 -7.64
C ASP A 75 0.08 -2.70 -6.79
N SER A 76 -0.82 -1.86 -7.32
CA SER A 76 -1.26 -0.64 -6.65
C SER A 76 -2.22 -0.86 -5.48
N SER A 77 -2.49 -2.09 -5.07
CA SER A 77 -3.45 -2.40 -3.99
C SER A 77 -2.75 -2.99 -2.76
N THR A 78 -1.49 -3.39 -2.92
CA THR A 78 -0.69 -3.93 -1.82
C THR A 78 -0.36 -2.82 -0.82
N GLY A 79 -0.61 -3.08 0.48
CA GLY A 79 -0.26 -2.17 1.56
C GLY A 79 1.09 -2.53 2.18
N PHE A 80 1.89 -1.51 2.47
CA PHE A 80 3.22 -1.62 3.07
C PHE A 80 3.28 -0.82 4.35
N ARG A 81 3.78 -1.43 5.43
CA ARG A 81 4.12 -0.72 6.66
C ARG A 81 5.54 -0.19 6.51
N LEU A 82 5.69 1.13 6.59
CA LEU A 82 6.98 1.80 6.48
C LEU A 82 7.66 1.91 7.87
N PRO A 83 8.98 2.12 7.93
CA PRO A 83 9.72 2.22 9.19
C PRO A 83 9.25 3.35 10.12
N ASP A 84 8.64 4.40 9.56
CA ASP A 84 8.06 5.52 10.33
C ASP A 84 6.65 5.23 10.85
N GLY A 85 6.13 4.01 10.64
CA GLY A 85 4.80 3.58 11.05
C GLY A 85 3.69 3.95 10.08
N ALA A 86 3.99 4.65 8.98
CA ALA A 86 3.01 4.88 7.93
C ALA A 86 2.61 3.57 7.24
N ILE A 87 1.35 3.47 6.82
CA ILE A 87 0.88 2.41 5.93
C ILE A 87 0.54 3.05 4.59
N ARG A 88 1.20 2.61 3.51
CA ARG A 88 1.07 3.17 2.16
C ARG A 88 0.84 2.08 1.13
N SER A 89 0.19 2.43 0.03
CA SER A 89 0.00 1.56 -1.11
C SER A 89 0.49 2.32 -2.34
N PRO A 90 1.76 2.20 -2.74
CA PRO A 90 2.28 2.89 -3.93
C PRO A 90 1.65 2.32 -5.21
N ASP A 91 1.78 3.01 -6.35
CA ASP A 91 1.22 2.54 -7.64
C ASP A 91 1.95 1.30 -8.21
N VAL A 92 3.19 1.09 -7.79
CA VAL A 92 3.97 -0.14 -8.01
C VAL A 92 5.03 -0.20 -6.92
N ALA A 93 5.34 -1.40 -6.43
CA ALA A 93 6.47 -1.63 -5.54
C ALA A 93 7.24 -2.87 -5.97
N TRP A 94 8.51 -2.92 -5.57
CA TRP A 94 9.35 -4.11 -5.71
C TRP A 94 10.15 -4.31 -4.44
N VAL A 95 10.22 -5.55 -3.97
CA VAL A 95 10.94 -5.90 -2.73
C VAL A 95 11.80 -7.14 -2.97
N LEU A 96 13.03 -7.08 -2.47
CA LEU A 96 13.96 -8.21 -2.47
C LEU A 96 13.33 -9.44 -1.81
N LYS A 97 13.42 -10.58 -2.49
CA LYS A 97 12.86 -11.85 -2.01
C LYS A 97 13.49 -12.27 -0.69
N SER A 98 14.80 -12.06 -0.57
CA SER A 98 15.56 -12.34 0.66
C SER A 98 15.06 -11.55 1.87
N ARG A 99 14.53 -10.33 1.68
CA ARG A 99 13.94 -9.56 2.79
C ARG A 99 12.61 -10.14 3.24
N ILE A 100 11.76 -10.51 2.28
CA ILE A 100 10.46 -11.13 2.57
C ILE A 100 10.68 -12.47 3.26
N GLU A 101 11.59 -13.30 2.76
CA GLU A 101 11.93 -14.59 3.35
C GLU A 101 12.52 -14.44 4.76
N ALA A 102 13.35 -13.42 5.00
CA ALA A 102 13.93 -13.17 6.33
C ALA A 102 12.89 -12.74 7.37
N ILE A 103 11.89 -11.95 6.97
CA ILE A 103 10.82 -11.51 7.88
C ILE A 103 9.73 -12.59 8.02
N ASN A 104 9.54 -13.40 6.98
CA ASN A 104 8.48 -14.40 6.86
C ASN A 104 7.09 -13.85 7.26
N PRO A 105 6.62 -12.74 6.63
CA PRO A 105 5.38 -12.09 7.01
C PRO A 105 4.16 -12.93 6.60
N ASP A 106 3.04 -12.73 7.31
CA ASP A 106 1.74 -13.31 6.92
C ASP A 106 1.29 -12.72 5.57
N PRO A 107 1.11 -13.55 4.52
CA PRO A 107 0.75 -13.07 3.17
C PRO A 107 -0.64 -12.42 3.09
N SER A 108 -1.47 -12.54 4.13
CA SER A 108 -2.77 -11.87 4.23
C SER A 108 -2.73 -10.48 4.88
N LYS A 109 -1.54 -10.02 5.29
CA LYS A 109 -1.30 -8.74 5.97
C LYS A 109 -0.51 -7.76 5.09
N PHE A 110 -0.38 -6.53 5.58
CA PHE A 110 0.50 -5.54 4.96
C PHE A 110 1.96 -5.99 5.06
N LEU A 111 2.75 -5.72 4.02
CA LEU A 111 4.16 -6.08 4.00
C LEU A 111 4.98 -5.09 4.85
N PRO A 112 5.72 -5.54 5.86
CA PRO A 112 6.55 -4.68 6.72
C PRO A 112 7.92 -4.31 6.11
#